data_AF-A0A831U9S0-F1
#
_entry.id   AF-A0A831U9S0-F1
#
_cell.length_a   1.000
_cell.length_b   1.000
_cell.length_c   1.000
_cell.angle_alpha   90.00
_cell.angle_beta   90.00
_cell.angle_gamma   90.00
#
_symmetry.space_group_name_H-M   'P 1'
#
loop_
_entity.id
_entity.type
_entity.pdbx_description
1 polymer ?
#
loop_
_entity_poly.entity_id
_entity_poly.type
_entity_poly.pdbx_seq_one_letter_code
_entity_poly.pdbx_strand_id
1 'polypeptide(L)'
;MMGPNTLLLRLEGPLQAWGDQQSKFLVRRTAEAPTKSGVIGLLCAALQVSRAEAHEEWLAQLTRLRMGVRLDAPGIRWWDYHTVGAGIQMRIAKGGGKAKPGAMLTRREYLCDASFLVALQGDPALISELAQALRNPKWTLYLGRKCCPMSRPPLETEPGEFPDLVSALTSIPWRKRLKTDQVPDVLDCLLDWAPTDEEPEAPDDAEVWYDVPLTFAPPSHAARFVIRKQLRVGDNGEVCAAKEPLQLGTPRPPRPRADYGNTAYREVRKKRLNEDHHLCVLCKAPATTVQHVTYRHAGGQEDISELRSLCRLCHDAVTMIEYGFGMGLDRINPEEERWRDEIVRKRNEIIAFRSLETRRRKLAPEEVE
;
A
#
# COMPACT_ATOMS: atom_id res chain seq x y z
N MET A 1 -16.85 9.82 38.10
CA MET A 1 -16.52 10.23 36.72
C MET A 1 -16.98 9.10 35.82
N MET A 2 -17.88 9.37 34.88
CA MET A 2 -18.21 8.41 33.84
C MET A 2 -16.95 8.20 33.00
N GLY A 3 -16.59 6.95 32.71
CA GLY A 3 -15.41 6.63 31.91
C GLY A 3 -15.58 7.07 30.45
N PRO A 4 -14.54 6.92 29.61
CA PRO A 4 -14.63 7.27 28.19
C PRO A 4 -15.78 6.49 27.52
N ASN A 5 -16.65 7.21 26.83
CA ASN A 5 -17.88 6.67 26.24
C ASN A 5 -17.79 6.46 24.73
N THR A 6 -16.66 6.81 24.10
CA THR A 6 -16.50 6.76 22.65
C THR A 6 -15.15 6.19 22.24
N LEU A 7 -15.19 5.20 21.34
CA LEU A 7 -14.04 4.58 20.70
C LEU A 7 -13.85 5.18 19.29
N LEU A 8 -12.64 5.64 18.98
CA LEU A 8 -12.28 6.22 17.69
C LEU A 8 -11.35 5.26 16.92
N LEU A 9 -11.77 4.85 15.72
CA LEU A 9 -11.05 3.89 14.90
C LEU A 9 -10.57 4.52 13.58
N ARG A 10 -9.28 4.37 13.28
CA ARG A 10 -8.70 4.68 11.97
C ARG A 10 -8.80 3.46 11.06
N LEU A 11 -9.65 3.52 10.04
CA LEU A 11 -9.77 2.47 9.04
C LEU A 11 -9.15 2.95 7.73
N GLU A 12 -7.86 2.69 7.57
CA GLU A 12 -7.05 3.10 6.42
C GLU A 12 -6.31 1.90 5.84
N GLY A 13 -6.30 1.82 4.51
CA GLY A 13 -5.60 0.77 3.78
C GLY A 13 -5.65 0.99 2.28
N PRO A 14 -4.78 0.30 1.51
CA PRO A 14 -4.72 0.43 0.06
C PRO A 14 -6.02 -0.04 -0.62
N LEU A 15 -6.68 -1.05 -0.03
CA LEU A 15 -7.96 -1.59 -0.47
C LEU A 15 -8.85 -1.77 0.76
N GLN A 16 -10.14 -1.51 0.61
CA GLN A 16 -11.18 -1.84 1.58
C GLN A 16 -12.40 -2.43 0.87
N ALA A 17 -13.23 -3.20 1.57
CA ALA A 17 -14.47 -3.73 1.01
C ALA A 17 -15.55 -3.98 2.06
N TRP A 18 -16.52 -3.09 2.12
CA TRP A 18 -17.60 -3.09 3.11
C TRP A 18 -18.88 -3.59 2.44
N GLY A 19 -19.20 -4.88 2.61
CA GLY A 19 -20.31 -5.50 1.89
C GLY A 19 -21.66 -4.84 2.20
N ASP A 20 -22.46 -4.62 1.17
CA ASP A 20 -23.82 -4.11 1.25
C ASP A 20 -24.86 -5.18 0.85
N GLN A 21 -26.15 -4.86 0.92
CA GLN A 21 -27.21 -5.78 0.51
C GLN A 21 -27.22 -6.14 -0.97
N GLN A 22 -26.62 -5.30 -1.82
CA GLN A 22 -26.57 -5.51 -3.27
C GLN A 22 -25.58 -6.63 -3.64
N SER A 23 -24.75 -7.07 -2.70
CA SER A 23 -23.70 -8.08 -2.88
C SER A 23 -24.23 -9.52 -2.95
N LYS A 24 -24.92 -9.88 -4.03
CA LYS A 24 -25.50 -11.21 -4.24
C LYS A 24 -24.65 -12.11 -5.16
N PHE A 25 -24.42 -13.33 -4.70
CA PHE A 25 -23.76 -14.43 -5.43
C PHE A 25 -22.39 -14.09 -6.04
N LEU A 26 -22.33 -13.88 -7.36
CA LEU A 26 -21.09 -13.72 -8.13
C LEU A 26 -20.60 -12.28 -8.17
N VAL A 27 -21.47 -11.31 -7.85
CA VAL A 27 -21.13 -9.89 -7.78
C VAL A 27 -21.10 -9.48 -6.32
N ARG A 28 -19.94 -9.03 -5.85
CA ARG A 28 -19.74 -8.53 -4.49
C ARG A 28 -19.42 -7.04 -4.56
N ARG A 29 -20.39 -6.21 -4.24
CA ARG A 29 -20.24 -4.76 -4.19
C ARG A 29 -19.61 -4.31 -2.87
N THR A 30 -19.32 -3.03 -2.78
CA THR A 30 -18.91 -2.37 -1.54
C THR A 30 -19.74 -1.10 -1.34
N ALA A 31 -20.16 -0.87 -0.09
CA ALA A 31 -20.62 0.43 0.36
C ALA A 31 -19.50 1.46 0.20
N GLU A 32 -19.86 2.73 0.20
CA GLU A 32 -18.94 3.88 0.12
C GLU A 32 -18.15 4.15 1.40
N ALA A 33 -18.56 3.54 2.51
CA ALA A 33 -17.95 3.72 3.83
C ALA A 33 -18.08 2.41 4.65
N PRO A 34 -17.30 2.27 5.74
CA PRO A 34 -17.42 1.17 6.69
C PRO A 34 -18.86 0.95 7.15
N THR A 35 -19.33 -0.29 6.97
CA THR A 35 -20.64 -0.72 7.44
C THR A 35 -20.59 -1.12 8.93
N LYS A 36 -21.71 -0.99 9.64
CA LYS A 36 -21.81 -1.32 11.06
C LYS A 36 -21.45 -2.79 11.30
N SER A 37 -21.92 -3.70 10.44
CA SER A 37 -21.55 -5.12 10.49
C SER A 37 -20.08 -5.38 10.23
N GLY A 38 -19.45 -4.64 9.32
CA GLY A 38 -18.02 -4.74 9.05
C GLY A 38 -17.17 -4.31 10.24
N VAL A 39 -17.52 -3.19 10.87
CA VAL A 39 -16.83 -2.67 12.06
C VAL A 39 -17.04 -3.60 13.26
N ILE A 40 -18.28 -4.04 13.52
CA ILE A 40 -18.57 -5.01 14.59
C ILE A 40 -17.82 -6.33 14.36
N GLY A 41 -17.77 -6.84 13.13
CA GLY A 41 -17.00 -8.05 12.80
C GLY A 41 -15.50 -7.89 13.07
N LEU A 42 -14.95 -6.71 12.80
CA LEU A 42 -13.56 -6.36 13.15
C LEU A 42 -13.33 -6.38 14.67
N LEU A 43 -14.27 -5.82 15.44
CA LEU A 43 -14.21 -5.84 16.91
C LEU A 43 -14.31 -7.26 17.48
N CYS A 44 -15.23 -8.09 16.97
CA CYS A 44 -15.31 -9.50 17.35
C CYS A 44 -14.00 -10.24 17.04
N ALA A 45 -13.33 -9.92 15.93
CA ALA A 45 -12.03 -10.50 15.60
C ALA A 45 -10.92 -10.07 16.59
N ALA A 46 -10.95 -8.81 17.06
CA ALA A 46 -10.04 -8.35 18.10
C ALA A 46 -10.25 -9.11 19.41
N LEU A 47 -11.51 -9.34 19.79
CA LEU A 47 -11.95 -10.05 20.99
C LEU A 47 -11.81 -11.58 20.93
N GLN A 48 -11.50 -12.18 19.78
CA GLN A 48 -11.51 -13.64 19.55
C GLN A 48 -12.90 -14.29 19.60
N VAL A 49 -13.96 -13.55 19.29
CA VAL A 49 -15.34 -14.02 19.37
C VAL A 49 -15.73 -14.73 18.08
N SER A 50 -16.05 -16.03 18.17
CA SER A 50 -16.50 -16.82 17.03
C SER A 50 -17.85 -16.33 16.50
N ARG A 51 -18.22 -16.78 15.29
CA ARG A 51 -19.52 -16.39 14.69
C ARG A 51 -20.73 -16.87 15.51
N ALA A 52 -20.58 -17.98 16.23
CA ALA A 52 -21.64 -18.52 17.09
C ALA A 52 -21.77 -17.69 18.37
N GLU A 53 -20.66 -17.50 19.09
CA GLU A 53 -20.61 -16.65 20.30
C GLU A 53 -21.03 -15.21 20.01
N ALA A 54 -20.70 -14.69 18.81
CA ALA A 54 -21.14 -13.37 18.40
C ALA A 54 -22.66 -13.24 18.45
N HIS A 55 -23.38 -14.20 17.85
CA HIS A 55 -24.83 -14.20 17.80
C HIS A 55 -25.47 -14.34 19.19
N GLU A 56 -24.91 -15.20 20.04
CA GLU A 56 -25.50 -15.51 21.34
C GLU A 56 -25.25 -14.43 22.40
N GLU A 57 -24.08 -13.79 22.39
CA GLU A 57 -23.62 -12.97 23.52
C GLU A 57 -23.21 -11.54 23.15
N TRP A 58 -22.69 -11.31 21.94
CA TRP A 58 -22.03 -10.04 21.61
C TRP A 58 -22.85 -9.09 20.74
N LEU A 59 -23.60 -9.61 19.76
CA LEU A 59 -24.30 -8.75 18.80
C LEU A 59 -25.34 -7.85 19.49
N ALA A 60 -26.03 -8.34 20.53
CA ALA A 60 -27.02 -7.56 21.26
C ALA A 60 -26.43 -6.31 21.93
N GLN A 61 -25.19 -6.37 22.42
CA GLN A 61 -24.51 -5.24 23.04
C GLN A 61 -23.78 -4.36 22.01
N LEU A 62 -23.09 -4.95 21.04
CA LEU A 62 -22.31 -4.21 20.04
C LEU A 62 -23.19 -3.42 19.08
N THR A 63 -24.39 -3.92 18.74
CA THR A 63 -25.30 -3.22 17.83
C THR A 63 -25.96 -1.98 18.46
N ARG A 64 -25.99 -1.89 19.79
CA ARG A 64 -26.49 -0.71 20.54
C ARG A 64 -25.53 0.47 20.50
N LEU A 65 -24.25 0.24 20.20
CA LEU A 65 -23.29 1.33 20.02
C LEU A 65 -23.74 2.22 18.85
N ARG A 66 -23.83 3.53 19.06
CA ARG A 66 -24.06 4.48 17.96
C ARG A 66 -22.79 4.61 17.14
N MET A 67 -22.92 4.63 15.83
CA MET A 67 -21.79 4.73 14.91
C MET A 67 -21.83 6.01 14.10
N GLY A 68 -20.71 6.73 14.07
CA GLY A 68 -20.44 7.81 13.15
C GLY A 68 -19.22 7.48 12.28
N VAL A 69 -19.22 7.88 11.01
CA VAL A 69 -18.09 7.67 10.10
C VAL A 69 -17.78 8.97 9.40
N ARG A 70 -16.57 9.49 9.57
CA ARG A 70 -16.04 10.62 8.80
C ARG A 70 -15.16 10.11 7.66
N LEU A 71 -15.46 10.56 6.45
CA LEU A 71 -14.76 10.16 5.23
C LEU A 71 -13.54 11.06 5.03
N ASP A 72 -12.41 10.73 5.67
CA ASP A 72 -11.16 11.49 5.55
C ASP A 72 -10.57 11.39 4.13
N ALA A 73 -10.75 10.24 3.48
CA ALA A 73 -10.58 10.05 2.05
C ALA A 73 -11.62 9.01 1.58
N PRO A 74 -12.59 9.37 0.71
CA PRO A 74 -13.66 8.46 0.29
C PRO A 74 -13.14 7.27 -0.56
N GLY A 75 -11.97 7.43 -1.16
CA GLY A 75 -11.37 6.44 -2.05
C GLY A 75 -12.04 6.35 -3.41
N ILE A 76 -11.53 5.45 -4.25
CA ILE A 76 -12.01 5.23 -5.63
C ILE A 76 -12.52 3.80 -5.74
N ARG A 77 -13.73 3.62 -6.28
CA ARG A 77 -14.28 2.27 -6.53
C ARG A 77 -13.52 1.58 -7.66
N TRP A 78 -13.14 0.32 -7.43
CA TRP A 78 -12.43 -0.50 -8.40
C TRP A 78 -12.99 -1.92 -8.47
N TRP A 79 -12.93 -2.54 -9.66
CA TRP A 79 -13.38 -3.90 -9.90
C TRP A 79 -12.23 -4.89 -10.02
N ASP A 80 -12.34 -5.99 -9.28
CA ASP A 80 -11.47 -7.16 -9.34
C ASP A 80 -12.18 -8.31 -10.08
N TYR A 81 -11.55 -8.82 -11.14
CA TYR A 81 -11.96 -10.02 -11.85
C TYR A 81 -11.36 -11.24 -11.14
N HIS A 82 -12.18 -11.93 -10.36
CA HIS A 82 -11.69 -12.92 -9.40
C HIS A 82 -12.18 -14.33 -9.73
N THR A 83 -11.28 -15.14 -10.28
CA THR A 83 -11.53 -16.56 -10.63
C THR A 83 -11.06 -17.51 -9.55
N VAL A 84 -11.87 -18.53 -9.25
CA VAL A 84 -11.51 -19.64 -8.35
C VAL A 84 -11.69 -20.97 -9.07
N GLY A 85 -10.79 -21.92 -8.84
CA GLY A 85 -10.95 -23.31 -9.31
C GLY A 85 -10.50 -23.57 -10.75
N ALA A 86 -9.74 -22.66 -11.38
CA ALA A 86 -9.13 -22.92 -12.67
C ALA A 86 -8.24 -24.19 -12.59
N GLY A 87 -8.60 -25.22 -13.34
CA GLY A 87 -7.92 -26.52 -13.34
C GLY A 87 -8.27 -27.46 -12.16
N ILE A 88 -9.18 -27.07 -11.26
CA ILE A 88 -9.61 -27.90 -10.12
C ILE A 88 -11.02 -28.45 -10.38
N GLN A 89 -11.24 -29.71 -10.02
CA GLN A 89 -12.58 -30.32 -10.06
C GLN A 89 -13.46 -29.68 -8.99
N MET A 90 -14.47 -28.90 -9.40
CA MET A 90 -15.40 -28.24 -8.46
C MET A 90 -16.75 -28.96 -8.43
N ARG A 91 -17.30 -29.14 -7.23
CA ARG A 91 -18.68 -29.65 -7.03
C ARG A 91 -19.67 -28.53 -7.36
N ILE A 92 -20.45 -28.73 -8.42
CA ILE A 92 -21.53 -27.81 -8.80
C ILE A 92 -22.79 -28.23 -8.04
N ALA A 93 -23.47 -27.30 -7.37
CA ALA A 93 -24.69 -27.58 -6.59
C ALA A 93 -25.83 -28.20 -7.43
N LYS A 94 -25.84 -27.95 -8.75
CA LYS A 94 -26.77 -28.53 -9.72
C LYS A 94 -26.25 -29.87 -10.28
N GLY A 95 -26.38 -30.95 -9.52
CA GLY A 95 -26.39 -32.31 -10.08
C GLY A 95 -25.42 -33.30 -9.43
N GLY A 96 -25.96 -34.17 -8.57
CA GLY A 96 -25.48 -35.55 -8.37
C GLY A 96 -23.99 -35.75 -8.06
N GLY A 97 -23.30 -34.77 -7.49
CA GLY A 97 -21.95 -34.92 -6.91
C GLY A 97 -20.79 -35.09 -7.91
N LYS A 98 -21.01 -35.08 -9.23
CA LYS A 98 -19.90 -35.22 -10.20
C LYS A 98 -19.16 -33.89 -10.34
N ALA A 99 -17.92 -33.85 -9.87
CA ALA A 99 -17.06 -32.69 -10.01
C ALA A 99 -16.60 -32.55 -11.48
N LYS A 100 -16.76 -31.36 -12.05
CA LYS A 100 -16.30 -31.03 -13.41
C LYS A 100 -15.16 -30.01 -13.34
N PRO A 101 -14.18 -30.07 -14.24
CA PRO A 101 -13.21 -28.99 -14.39
C PRO A 101 -13.96 -27.72 -14.79
N GLY A 102 -13.74 -26.63 -14.06
CA GLY A 102 -14.38 -25.35 -14.34
C GLY A 102 -13.94 -24.27 -13.37
N ALA A 103 -13.91 -23.02 -13.84
CA ALA A 103 -13.64 -21.86 -13.01
C ALA A 103 -14.96 -21.20 -12.58
N MET A 104 -15.08 -20.85 -11.31
CA MET A 104 -16.11 -19.93 -10.86
C MET A 104 -15.55 -18.51 -10.95
N LEU A 105 -16.22 -17.68 -11.74
CA LEU A 105 -15.90 -16.27 -11.86
C LEU A 105 -16.74 -15.45 -10.89
N THR A 106 -16.08 -14.59 -10.12
CA THR A 106 -16.71 -13.55 -9.30
C THR A 106 -16.16 -12.17 -9.68
N ARG A 107 -16.98 -11.13 -9.56
CA ARG A 107 -16.58 -9.73 -9.71
C ARG A 107 -16.70 -9.07 -8.34
N ARG A 108 -15.61 -8.51 -7.84
CA ARG A 108 -15.54 -7.95 -6.49
C ARG A 108 -15.14 -6.50 -6.55
N GLU A 109 -15.95 -5.64 -5.97
CA GLU A 109 -15.70 -4.21 -5.88
C GLU A 109 -14.92 -3.89 -4.61
N TYR A 110 -13.98 -2.97 -4.69
CA TYR A 110 -13.18 -2.46 -3.57
C TYR A 110 -13.16 -0.93 -3.59
N LEU A 111 -12.94 -0.33 -2.42
CA LEU A 111 -12.52 1.07 -2.29
C LEU A 111 -10.99 1.11 -2.25
N CYS A 112 -10.40 1.77 -3.24
CA CYS A 112 -8.97 2.00 -3.33
C CYS A 112 -8.60 3.30 -2.61
N ASP A 113 -7.51 3.26 -1.84
CA ASP A 113 -6.90 4.44 -1.21
C ASP A 113 -7.84 5.23 -0.27
N ALA A 114 -8.80 4.52 0.34
CA ALA A 114 -9.76 5.10 1.28
C ALA A 114 -9.21 5.18 2.72
N SER A 115 -9.62 6.21 3.45
CA SER A 115 -9.33 6.41 4.88
C SER A 115 -10.56 6.94 5.58
N PHE A 116 -10.95 6.27 6.67
CA PHE A 116 -12.12 6.64 7.47
C PHE A 116 -11.75 6.80 8.93
N LEU A 117 -12.42 7.73 9.61
CA LEU A 117 -12.46 7.80 11.06
C LEU A 117 -13.85 7.33 11.52
N VAL A 118 -13.90 6.24 12.27
CA VAL A 118 -15.15 5.70 12.82
C VAL A 118 -15.24 6.04 14.31
N ALA A 119 -16.33 6.63 14.75
CA ALA A 119 -16.68 6.81 16.15
C ALA A 119 -17.74 5.77 16.55
N LEU A 120 -17.49 5.02 17.62
CA LEU A 120 -18.47 4.14 18.26
C LEU A 120 -18.74 4.65 19.67
N GLN A 121 -19.96 5.08 19.94
CA GLN A 121 -20.34 5.68 21.21
C GLN A 121 -21.35 4.79 21.95
N GLY A 122 -21.15 4.58 23.25
CA GLY A 122 -22.05 3.79 24.09
C GLY A 122 -21.53 3.60 25.51
N ASP A 123 -21.78 2.41 26.06
CA ASP A 123 -21.44 2.09 27.45
C ASP A 123 -19.91 2.15 27.71
N PRO A 124 -19.44 2.92 28.71
CA PRO A 124 -18.01 3.08 28.97
C PRO A 124 -17.25 1.79 29.30
N ALA A 125 -17.89 0.80 29.93
CA ALA A 125 -17.22 -0.46 30.25
C ALA A 125 -16.98 -1.27 28.97
N LEU A 126 -17.98 -1.35 28.09
CA LEU A 126 -17.83 -1.97 26.78
C LEU A 126 -16.79 -1.24 25.92
N ILE A 127 -16.78 0.09 25.91
CA ILE A 127 -15.78 0.88 25.17
C ILE A 127 -14.36 0.58 25.66
N SER A 128 -14.16 0.50 26.98
CA SER A 128 -12.88 0.14 27.58
C SER A 128 -12.42 -1.27 27.18
N GLU A 129 -13.33 -2.25 27.22
CA GLU A 129 -13.06 -3.63 26.81
C GLU A 129 -12.65 -3.72 25.33
N LEU A 130 -13.39 -3.04 24.45
CA LEU A 130 -13.10 -2.99 23.01
C LEU A 130 -11.76 -2.34 22.72
N ALA A 131 -11.42 -1.24 23.40
CA ALA A 131 -10.13 -0.60 23.27
C ALA A 131 -8.98 -1.54 23.66
N GLN A 132 -9.15 -2.27 24.77
CA GLN A 132 -8.14 -3.24 25.22
C GLN A 132 -7.96 -4.39 24.24
N ALA A 133 -9.04 -4.89 23.64
CA ALA A 133 -8.98 -5.93 22.62
C ALA A 133 -8.24 -5.45 21.36
N LEU A 134 -8.46 -4.20 20.93
CA LEU A 134 -7.81 -3.62 19.76
C LEU A 134 -6.31 -3.36 19.93
N ARG A 135 -5.83 -3.16 21.17
CA ARG A 135 -4.38 -3.06 21.46
C ARG A 135 -3.65 -4.39 21.26
N ASN A 136 -4.34 -5.51 21.48
CA ASN A 136 -3.77 -6.85 21.36
C ASN A 136 -4.75 -7.81 20.67
N PRO A 137 -5.03 -7.60 19.37
CA PRO A 137 -6.06 -8.34 18.66
C PRO A 137 -5.67 -9.81 18.54
N LYS A 138 -6.63 -10.69 18.86
CA LYS A 138 -6.39 -12.14 18.89
C LYS A 138 -6.46 -12.79 17.52
N TRP A 139 -7.32 -12.28 16.64
CA TRP A 139 -7.35 -12.67 15.23
C TRP A 139 -6.89 -11.54 14.32
N THR A 140 -6.49 -11.92 13.10
CA THR A 140 -6.07 -10.97 12.07
C THR A 140 -7.21 -10.01 11.75
N LEU A 141 -6.96 -8.72 11.97
CA LEU A 141 -7.86 -7.64 11.59
C LEU A 141 -7.67 -7.30 10.11
N TYR A 142 -8.76 -7.01 9.41
CA TYR A 142 -8.77 -6.66 7.99
C TYR A 142 -9.94 -5.75 7.66
N LEU A 143 -9.81 -4.97 6.58
CA LEU A 143 -10.80 -3.98 6.16
C LEU A 143 -11.87 -4.64 5.27
N GLY A 144 -12.75 -5.39 5.93
CA GLY A 144 -13.89 -6.07 5.35
C GLY A 144 -13.56 -7.41 4.67
N ARG A 145 -12.58 -7.48 3.76
CA ARG A 145 -12.06 -8.76 3.21
C ARG A 145 -10.66 -9.05 3.71
N LYS A 146 -10.33 -10.32 3.93
CA LYS A 146 -9.02 -10.74 4.47
C LYS A 146 -7.81 -10.32 3.62
N CYS A 147 -8.01 -10.05 2.33
CA CYS A 147 -6.97 -9.52 1.43
C CYS A 147 -6.75 -8.00 1.55
N CYS A 148 -7.51 -7.30 2.40
CA CYS A 148 -7.43 -5.86 2.61
C CYS A 148 -6.72 -5.58 3.94
N PRO A 149 -5.37 -5.55 3.98
CA PRO A 149 -4.63 -5.25 5.19
C PRO A 149 -4.83 -3.78 5.58
N MET A 150 -4.76 -3.50 6.87
CA MET A 150 -4.72 -2.14 7.39
C MET A 150 -3.32 -1.56 7.19
N SER A 151 -3.23 -0.32 6.69
CA SER A 151 -1.95 0.41 6.61
C SER A 151 -1.57 1.05 7.95
N ARG A 152 -2.53 1.18 8.87
CA ARG A 152 -2.33 1.81 10.19
C ARG A 152 -3.03 1.02 11.30
N PRO A 153 -2.58 1.13 12.56
CA PRO A 153 -3.31 0.55 13.69
C PRO A 153 -4.72 1.13 13.79
N PRO A 154 -5.75 0.30 14.05
CA PRO A 154 -7.12 0.80 14.13
C PRO A 154 -7.32 1.75 15.32
N LEU A 155 -6.61 1.52 16.43
CA LEU A 155 -6.64 2.39 17.60
C LEU A 155 -5.38 3.27 17.63
N GLU A 156 -5.51 4.50 17.14
CA GLU A 156 -4.43 5.52 17.17
C GLU A 156 -4.59 6.54 18.28
N THR A 157 -5.80 6.65 18.81
CA THR A 157 -6.17 7.59 19.86
C THR A 157 -6.93 6.82 20.93
N GLU A 158 -6.65 7.15 22.18
CA GLU A 158 -7.33 6.57 23.32
C GLU A 158 -8.84 6.91 23.29
N PRO A 159 -9.70 6.04 23.82
CA PRO A 159 -11.11 6.35 23.97
C PRO A 159 -11.34 7.66 24.72
N GLY A 160 -12.32 8.44 24.27
CA GLY A 160 -12.64 9.76 24.82
C GLY A 160 -14.06 9.83 25.37
N GLU A 161 -14.34 10.92 26.08
CA GLU A 161 -15.68 11.29 26.53
C GLU A 161 -16.21 12.43 25.65
N PHE A 162 -17.30 12.17 24.93
CA PHE A 162 -17.94 13.16 24.06
C PHE A 162 -19.46 13.14 24.26
N PRO A 163 -20.14 14.30 24.12
CA PRO A 163 -21.59 14.37 24.25
C PRO A 163 -22.31 13.65 23.09
N ASP A 164 -21.74 13.68 21.89
CA ASP A 164 -22.36 13.16 20.67
C ASP A 164 -21.31 12.71 19.63
N LEU A 165 -21.78 12.07 18.56
CA LEU A 165 -20.91 11.55 17.48
C LEU A 165 -20.20 12.67 16.70
N VAL A 166 -20.82 13.85 16.55
CA VAL A 166 -20.22 14.98 15.82
C VAL A 166 -19.04 15.53 16.61
N SER A 167 -19.22 15.74 17.92
CA SER A 167 -18.18 16.16 18.85
C SER A 167 -17.02 15.15 18.88
N ALA A 168 -17.31 13.85 18.85
CA ALA A 168 -16.28 12.82 18.76
C ALA A 168 -15.51 12.86 17.43
N LEU A 169 -16.22 12.97 16.29
CA LEU A 169 -15.60 13.01 14.97
C LEU A 169 -14.85 14.32 14.69
N THR A 170 -15.20 15.43 15.35
CA THR A 170 -14.48 16.71 15.23
C THR A 170 -13.23 16.77 16.09
N SER A 171 -13.17 15.97 17.17
CA SER A 171 -12.04 15.96 18.11
C SER A 171 -10.69 15.57 17.49
N ILE A 172 -10.70 14.79 16.41
CA ILE A 172 -9.49 14.33 15.71
C ILE A 172 -9.22 15.23 14.50
N PRO A 173 -8.09 15.94 14.43
CA PRO A 173 -7.75 16.74 13.26
C PRO A 173 -7.72 15.91 11.98
N TRP A 174 -8.18 16.47 10.87
CA TRP A 174 -7.92 15.87 9.55
C TRP A 174 -6.43 16.03 9.25
N ARG A 175 -5.80 14.98 8.74
CA ARG A 175 -4.36 14.98 8.50
C ARG A 175 -4.06 14.54 7.08
N LYS A 176 -3.19 15.30 6.41
CA LYS A 176 -2.64 14.92 5.11
C LYS A 176 -1.97 13.57 5.20
N ARG A 177 -2.20 12.66 4.24
CA ARG A 177 -1.46 11.41 4.17
C ARG A 177 -0.09 11.66 3.58
N LEU A 178 -0.04 12.37 2.46
CA LEU A 178 1.18 12.83 1.78
C LEU A 178 1.28 14.35 1.84
N LYS A 179 2.52 14.88 1.79
CA LYS A 179 2.77 16.34 1.77
C LYS A 179 2.02 17.07 0.64
N THR A 180 1.80 16.38 -0.47
CA THR A 180 1.11 16.89 -1.67
C THR A 180 -0.41 16.91 -1.55
N ASP A 181 -0.99 16.26 -0.54
CA ASP A 181 -2.44 16.23 -0.37
C ASP A 181 -2.97 17.64 -0.10
N GLN A 182 -4.11 17.95 -0.72
CA GLN A 182 -4.85 19.18 -0.46
C GLN A 182 -5.76 18.98 0.75
N VAL A 183 -5.86 20.00 1.59
CA VAL A 183 -6.85 20.00 2.67
C VAL A 183 -8.23 20.16 2.02
N PRO A 184 -9.18 19.23 2.23
CA PRO A 184 -10.53 19.39 1.71
C PRO A 184 -11.24 20.52 2.45
N ASP A 185 -12.16 21.25 1.81
CA ASP A 185 -12.95 22.29 2.49
C ASP A 185 -13.98 21.69 3.45
N VAL A 186 -14.50 20.50 3.12
CA VAL A 186 -15.52 19.78 3.88
C VAL A 186 -15.20 18.28 3.94
N LEU A 187 -15.67 17.63 4.99
CA LEU A 187 -15.65 16.18 5.15
C LEU A 187 -17.07 15.67 5.29
N ASP A 188 -17.44 14.73 4.43
CA ASP A 188 -18.71 14.02 4.56
C ASP A 188 -18.66 13.08 5.78
N CYS A 189 -19.76 13.03 6.51
CA CYS A 189 -19.97 12.19 7.66
C CYS A 189 -21.29 11.42 7.53
N LEU A 190 -21.26 10.15 7.93
CA LEU A 190 -22.43 9.28 8.05
C LEU A 190 -22.67 9.01 9.52
N LEU A 191 -23.83 9.40 10.04
CA LEU A 191 -24.14 9.34 11.47
C LEU A 191 -25.36 8.47 11.71
N ASP A 192 -25.30 7.60 12.72
CA ASP A 192 -26.48 6.90 13.24
C ASP A 192 -27.50 7.93 13.72
N TRP A 193 -28.71 7.85 13.16
CA TRP A 193 -29.86 8.55 13.70
C TRP A 193 -30.52 7.72 14.81
N ALA A 194 -30.94 8.41 15.87
CA ALA A 194 -31.74 7.83 16.93
C ALA A 194 -32.86 8.81 17.29
N PRO A 195 -34.07 8.32 17.58
CA PRO A 195 -35.18 9.17 18.00
C PRO A 195 -34.84 9.86 19.32
N THR A 196 -35.30 11.08 19.46
CA THR A 196 -35.25 11.86 20.71
C THR A 196 -36.67 12.23 21.13
N ASP A 197 -36.85 12.72 22.36
CA ASP A 197 -38.16 13.20 22.82
C ASP A 197 -38.66 14.40 21.98
N GLU A 198 -37.73 15.17 21.42
CA GLU A 198 -38.01 16.34 20.56
C GLU A 198 -38.23 15.93 19.09
N GLU A 199 -37.49 14.93 18.62
CA GLU A 199 -37.56 14.39 17.24
C GLU A 199 -37.77 12.87 17.30
N PRO A 200 -39.02 12.41 17.50
CA PRO A 200 -39.32 10.98 17.63
C PRO A 200 -39.35 10.24 16.28
N GLU A 201 -39.49 10.97 15.18
CA GLU A 201 -39.55 10.44 13.82
C GLU A 201 -38.28 10.76 13.04
N ALA A 202 -37.87 9.83 12.16
CA ALA A 202 -36.68 10.01 11.35
C ALA A 202 -36.89 11.16 10.35
N PRO A 203 -35.90 12.06 10.17
CA PRO A 203 -35.92 13.09 9.16
C PRO A 203 -36.15 12.53 7.74
N ASP A 204 -36.74 13.33 6.85
CA ASP A 204 -37.03 12.95 5.47
C ASP A 204 -35.76 12.60 4.66
N ASP A 205 -34.62 13.17 5.03
CA ASP A 205 -33.32 12.92 4.41
C ASP A 205 -32.54 11.76 5.04
N ALA A 206 -33.14 11.03 5.99
CA ALA A 206 -32.53 9.86 6.60
C ALA A 206 -32.48 8.68 5.62
N GLU A 207 -31.27 8.16 5.39
CA GLU A 207 -31.06 6.97 4.56
C GLU A 207 -31.29 5.70 5.36
N VAL A 208 -31.90 4.69 4.74
CA VAL A 208 -32.06 3.36 5.34
C VAL A 208 -30.90 2.46 4.92
N TRP A 209 -30.05 2.10 5.87
CA TRP A 209 -28.93 1.18 5.68
C TRP A 209 -29.21 -0.15 6.37
N TYR A 210 -29.01 -1.25 5.66
CA TYR A 210 -29.25 -2.59 6.21
C TYR A 210 -27.94 -3.30 6.51
N ASP A 211 -27.27 -2.81 7.53
CA ASP A 211 -25.95 -3.27 7.92
C ASP A 211 -25.80 -3.50 9.43
N VAL A 212 -26.90 -3.50 10.19
CA VAL A 212 -26.89 -3.92 11.60
C VAL A 212 -26.87 -5.44 11.64
N PRO A 213 -25.77 -6.10 12.06
CA PRO A 213 -25.67 -7.55 12.02
C PRO A 213 -26.65 -8.23 12.98
N LEU A 214 -27.48 -9.13 12.45
CA LEU A 214 -28.32 -10.04 13.25
C LEU A 214 -27.60 -11.37 13.51
N THR A 215 -26.90 -11.88 12.49
CA THR A 215 -26.04 -13.08 12.58
C THR A 215 -24.95 -12.98 11.53
N PHE A 216 -23.78 -13.57 11.80
CA PHE A 216 -22.70 -13.69 10.83
C PHE A 216 -22.72 -15.02 10.05
N ALA A 217 -23.54 -16.00 10.45
CA ALA A 217 -23.59 -17.32 9.83
C ALA A 217 -25.00 -17.96 9.95
N PRO A 218 -25.81 -17.96 8.88
CA PRO A 218 -25.61 -17.21 7.63
C PRO A 218 -25.70 -15.69 7.88
N PRO A 219 -25.02 -14.85 7.08
CA PRO A 219 -25.07 -13.41 7.30
C PRO A 219 -26.48 -12.85 7.08
N SER A 220 -27.00 -12.10 8.07
CA SER A 220 -28.28 -11.39 8.02
C SER A 220 -28.18 -10.05 8.72
N HIS A 221 -28.92 -9.04 8.25
CA HIS A 221 -28.80 -7.66 8.71
C HIS A 221 -30.17 -7.00 8.89
N ALA A 222 -30.31 -6.21 9.96
CA ALA A 222 -31.42 -5.29 10.19
C ALA A 222 -31.10 -3.90 9.65
N ALA A 223 -32.14 -3.08 9.50
CA ALA A 223 -32.06 -1.70 9.08
C ALA A 223 -31.63 -0.77 10.22
N ARG A 224 -31.00 0.35 9.86
CA ARG A 224 -30.80 1.55 10.67
C ARG A 224 -30.97 2.79 9.80
N PHE A 225 -31.24 3.92 10.45
CA PHE A 225 -31.28 5.22 9.80
C PHE A 225 -29.91 5.91 9.89
N VAL A 226 -29.45 6.47 8.78
CA VAL A 226 -28.17 7.15 8.65
C VAL A 226 -28.38 8.54 8.09
N ILE A 227 -27.85 9.55 8.77
CA ILE A 227 -27.89 10.96 8.34
C ILE A 227 -26.54 11.34 7.74
N ARG A 228 -26.58 12.09 6.63
CA ARG A 228 -25.39 12.72 6.08
C ARG A 228 -25.18 14.09 6.69
N LYS A 229 -23.97 14.37 7.14
CA LYS A 229 -23.55 15.69 7.61
C LYS A 229 -22.23 16.07 6.99
N GLN A 230 -22.04 17.34 6.69
CA GLN A 230 -20.76 17.87 6.25
C GLN A 230 -20.11 18.66 7.37
N LEU A 231 -18.83 18.41 7.63
CA LEU A 231 -18.02 19.14 8.60
C LEU A 231 -17.01 20.01 7.87
N ARG A 232 -16.95 21.31 8.19
CA ARG A 232 -15.98 22.22 7.58
C ARG A 232 -14.58 21.97 8.14
N VAL A 233 -13.57 21.97 7.28
CA VAL A 233 -12.17 21.79 7.68
C VAL A 233 -11.38 23.08 7.54
N GLY A 234 -10.51 23.35 8.50
CA GLY A 234 -9.58 24.48 8.46
C GLY A 234 -9.27 25.01 9.86
N ASP A 235 -8.45 26.06 9.93
CA ASP A 235 -8.04 26.66 11.21
C ASP A 235 -9.22 27.24 12.01
N ASN A 236 -10.28 27.67 11.30
CA ASN A 236 -11.54 28.15 11.87
C ASN A 236 -12.73 27.21 11.55
N GLY A 237 -12.45 25.97 11.09
CA GLY A 237 -13.46 24.97 10.77
C GLY A 237 -13.90 24.15 11.99
N GLU A 238 -14.92 23.32 11.82
CA GLU A 238 -15.33 22.34 12.84
C GLU A 238 -14.24 21.28 13.06
N VAL A 239 -13.51 20.94 12.00
CA VAL A 239 -12.37 20.01 12.05
C VAL A 239 -11.08 20.77 11.74
N CYS A 240 -10.13 20.74 12.67
CA CYS A 240 -8.80 21.32 12.43
C CYS A 240 -8.01 20.52 11.40
N ALA A 241 -7.21 21.21 10.57
CA ALA A 241 -6.23 20.56 9.70
C ALA A 241 -4.89 20.43 10.44
N ALA A 242 -4.37 19.19 10.56
CA ALA A 242 -3.07 18.94 11.14
C ALA A 242 -1.95 19.51 10.25
N LYS A 243 -0.93 20.10 10.88
CA LYS A 243 0.18 20.78 10.20
C LYS A 243 1.14 19.82 9.51
N GLU A 244 1.34 18.63 10.06
CA GLU A 244 2.29 17.64 9.56
C GLU A 244 1.58 16.49 8.83
N PRO A 245 2.11 16.05 7.66
CA PRO A 245 1.58 14.88 6.98
C PRO A 245 1.92 13.59 7.74
N LEU A 246 1.09 12.56 7.56
CA LEU A 246 1.30 11.25 8.16
C LEU A 246 2.53 10.54 7.62
N GLN A 247 2.74 10.61 6.31
CA GLN A 247 3.81 9.91 5.63
C GLN A 247 4.80 10.93 5.06
N LEU A 248 6.06 10.74 5.39
CA LEU A 248 7.17 11.33 4.66
C LEU A 248 7.38 10.47 3.42
N GLY A 249 7.48 11.11 2.24
CA GLY A 249 7.73 10.37 1.00
C GLY A 249 8.97 9.49 1.16
N THR A 250 8.90 8.23 0.71
CA THR A 250 10.02 7.30 0.79
C THR A 250 11.26 7.97 0.19
N PRO A 251 12.33 8.20 0.97
CA PRO A 251 13.52 8.84 0.44
C PRO A 251 14.04 8.00 -0.71
N ARG A 252 14.55 8.67 -1.76
CA ARG A 252 15.21 7.94 -2.85
C ARG A 252 16.32 7.09 -2.23
N PRO A 253 16.47 5.81 -2.64
CA PRO A 253 17.57 5.02 -2.15
C PRO A 253 18.88 5.76 -2.42
N PRO A 254 19.85 5.73 -1.49
CA PRO A 254 21.13 6.37 -1.69
C PRO A 254 21.74 5.84 -3.00
N ARG A 255 22.25 6.76 -3.83
CA ARG A 255 22.98 6.43 -5.05
C ARG A 255 24.42 6.91 -4.86
N PRO A 256 25.29 6.12 -4.20
CA PRO A 256 26.72 6.41 -4.19
C PRO A 256 27.19 6.52 -5.64
N ARG A 257 28.03 7.51 -5.90
CA ARG A 257 28.66 7.70 -7.20
C ARG A 257 30.16 7.61 -6.99
N ALA A 258 30.86 6.98 -7.93
CA ALA A 258 32.32 7.02 -7.94
C ALA A 258 32.79 8.48 -8.01
N ASP A 259 33.66 8.85 -7.08
CA ASP A 259 34.38 10.12 -7.11
C ASP A 259 35.76 9.89 -7.72
N TYR A 260 35.85 10.10 -9.03
CA TYR A 260 37.10 9.95 -9.79
C TYR A 260 38.17 11.01 -9.43
N GLY A 261 37.79 12.06 -8.70
CA GLY A 261 38.69 13.09 -8.17
C GLY A 261 39.43 12.67 -6.90
N ASN A 262 38.89 11.69 -6.17
CA ASN A 262 39.38 11.27 -4.87
C ASN A 262 40.75 10.56 -4.95
N THR A 263 41.68 10.92 -4.07
CA THR A 263 43.02 10.31 -3.98
C THR A 263 42.96 8.84 -3.59
N ALA A 264 42.09 8.45 -2.67
CA ALA A 264 41.90 7.05 -2.28
C ALA A 264 41.44 6.19 -3.46
N TYR A 265 40.49 6.67 -4.27
CA TYR A 265 40.08 5.97 -5.49
C TYR A 265 41.24 5.79 -6.47
N ARG A 266 42.07 6.83 -6.68
CA ARG A 266 43.22 6.75 -7.58
C ARG A 266 44.24 5.71 -7.11
N GLU A 267 44.48 5.62 -5.81
CA GLU A 267 45.39 4.63 -5.21
C GLU A 267 44.84 3.20 -5.36
N VAL A 268 43.58 2.96 -5.00
CA VAL A 268 42.95 1.63 -5.12
C VAL A 268 42.85 1.19 -6.58
N ARG A 269 42.51 2.11 -7.50
CA ARG A 269 42.54 1.87 -8.95
C ARG A 269 43.93 1.46 -9.44
N LYS A 270 44.98 2.17 -9.01
CA LYS A 270 46.36 1.85 -9.39
C LYS A 270 46.77 0.48 -8.84
N LYS A 271 46.41 0.19 -7.59
CA LYS A 271 46.67 -1.11 -6.96
C LYS A 271 45.99 -2.25 -7.72
N ARG A 272 44.71 -2.10 -8.09
CA ARG A 272 43.98 -3.11 -8.88
C ARG A 272 44.63 -3.37 -10.25
N LEU A 273 45.00 -2.30 -10.97
CA LEU A 273 45.68 -2.45 -12.27
C LEU A 273 47.02 -3.18 -12.12
N ASN A 274 47.77 -2.90 -11.06
CA ASN A 274 49.04 -3.58 -10.78
C ASN A 274 48.82 -5.07 -10.42
N GLU A 275 47.83 -5.40 -9.59
CA GLU A 275 47.49 -6.79 -9.25
C GLU A 275 47.06 -7.61 -10.48
N ASP A 276 46.38 -6.98 -11.43
CA ASP A 276 46.00 -7.59 -12.70
C ASP A 276 47.12 -7.56 -13.75
N HIS A 277 48.34 -7.14 -13.39
CA HIS A 277 49.48 -6.98 -14.31
C HIS A 277 49.16 -6.10 -15.54
N HIS A 278 48.28 -5.11 -15.37
CA HIS A 278 47.75 -4.28 -16.46
C HIS A 278 47.10 -5.10 -17.59
N LEU A 279 46.50 -6.25 -17.29
CA LEU A 279 45.76 -7.07 -18.24
C LEU A 279 44.25 -6.99 -17.98
N CYS A 280 43.49 -6.90 -19.06
CA CYS A 280 42.03 -6.93 -19.00
C CYS A 280 41.57 -8.31 -18.51
N VAL A 281 40.78 -8.38 -17.44
CA VAL A 281 40.34 -9.66 -16.87
C VAL A 281 39.59 -10.52 -17.88
N LEU A 282 38.84 -9.90 -18.79
CA LEU A 282 38.02 -10.56 -19.81
C LEU A 282 38.82 -11.03 -21.05
N CYS A 283 39.58 -10.13 -21.70
CA CYS A 283 40.20 -10.39 -23.01
C CYS A 283 41.73 -10.41 -23.01
N LYS A 284 42.36 -10.15 -21.85
CA LYS A 284 43.82 -10.08 -21.67
C LYS A 284 44.56 -9.01 -22.48
N ALA A 285 43.86 -8.14 -23.20
CA ALA A 285 44.46 -6.93 -23.79
C ALA A 285 44.92 -5.95 -22.68
N PRO A 286 45.83 -5.00 -22.97
CA PRO A 286 46.27 -4.01 -21.99
C PRO A 286 45.09 -3.27 -21.32
N ALA A 287 45.02 -3.33 -20.00
CA ALA A 287 44.01 -2.66 -19.20
C ALA A 287 44.44 -1.22 -18.88
N THR A 288 43.53 -0.28 -19.16
CA THR A 288 43.75 1.15 -18.92
C THR A 288 42.69 1.75 -18.00
N THR A 289 41.71 0.95 -17.58
CA THR A 289 40.61 1.37 -16.72
C THR A 289 40.18 0.23 -15.81
N VAL A 290 39.35 0.56 -14.82
CA VAL A 290 38.73 -0.41 -13.91
C VAL A 290 37.21 -0.29 -14.02
N GLN A 291 36.51 -1.41 -13.87
CA GLN A 291 35.06 -1.50 -13.75
C GLN A 291 34.68 -1.72 -12.29
N HIS A 292 33.70 -0.96 -11.79
CA HIS A 292 33.05 -1.23 -10.52
C HIS A 292 32.01 -2.35 -10.69
N VAL A 293 32.15 -3.45 -9.95
CA VAL A 293 31.15 -4.53 -9.92
C VAL A 293 30.05 -4.26 -8.89
N THR A 294 30.29 -3.32 -7.98
CA THR A 294 29.28 -2.71 -7.12
C THR A 294 29.65 -1.28 -6.77
N TYR A 295 28.68 -0.49 -6.35
CA TYR A 295 28.88 0.89 -5.87
C TYR A 295 28.68 1.05 -4.36
N ARG A 296 28.67 -0.06 -3.59
CA ARG A 296 28.45 -0.02 -2.14
C ARG A 296 29.46 0.86 -1.40
N HIS A 297 30.72 0.84 -1.80
CA HIS A 297 31.78 1.67 -1.17
C HIS A 297 32.39 2.72 -2.11
N ALA A 298 31.72 3.00 -3.23
CA ALA A 298 32.22 3.95 -4.22
C ALA A 298 32.15 5.40 -3.71
N GLY A 299 33.18 6.18 -4.01
CA GLY A 299 33.25 7.60 -3.63
C GLY A 299 34.12 7.93 -2.41
N GLY A 300 35.11 7.08 -2.09
CA GLY A 300 36.15 7.39 -1.09
C GLY A 300 36.46 6.30 -0.07
N GLN A 301 35.72 5.19 -0.10
CA GLN A 301 35.98 3.99 0.72
C GLN A 301 36.18 2.75 -0.16
N GLU A 302 36.71 2.95 -1.37
CA GLU A 302 36.80 1.95 -2.43
C GLU A 302 37.48 0.66 -1.94
N ASP A 303 36.77 -0.46 -2.06
CA ASP A 303 37.37 -1.78 -1.85
C ASP A 303 37.93 -2.30 -3.18
N ILE A 304 39.18 -2.76 -3.15
CA ILE A 304 39.83 -3.35 -4.31
C ILE A 304 39.08 -4.58 -4.86
N SER A 305 38.39 -5.32 -3.99
CA SER A 305 37.57 -6.47 -4.36
C SER A 305 36.36 -6.11 -5.24
N GLU A 306 36.00 -4.82 -5.29
CA GLU A 306 34.89 -4.28 -6.08
C GLU A 306 35.32 -3.75 -7.46
N LEU A 307 36.62 -3.78 -7.77
CA LEU A 307 37.17 -3.27 -9.03
C LEU A 307 37.71 -4.40 -9.92
N ARG A 308 37.50 -4.30 -11.23
CA ARG A 308 38.08 -5.22 -12.23
C ARG A 308 38.82 -4.47 -13.32
N SER A 309 40.07 -4.83 -13.58
CA SER A 309 40.85 -4.19 -14.64
C SER A 309 40.31 -4.57 -16.01
N LEU A 310 40.01 -3.57 -16.83
CA LEU A 310 39.51 -3.75 -18.19
C LEU A 310 40.29 -2.88 -19.18
N CYS A 311 40.36 -3.36 -20.42
CA CYS A 311 40.70 -2.50 -21.54
C CYS A 311 39.51 -1.58 -21.85
N ARG A 312 39.76 -0.44 -22.49
CA ARG A 312 38.74 0.57 -22.83
C ARG A 312 37.51 -0.04 -23.52
N LEU A 313 37.74 -0.93 -24.49
CA LEU A 313 36.68 -1.53 -25.29
C LEU A 313 35.79 -2.50 -24.48
N CYS A 314 36.36 -3.31 -23.60
CA CYS A 314 35.58 -4.18 -22.73
C CYS A 314 34.81 -3.37 -21.67
N HIS A 315 35.41 -2.30 -21.15
CA HIS A 315 34.73 -1.40 -20.22
C HIS A 315 33.54 -0.69 -20.90
N ASP A 316 33.71 -0.17 -22.11
CA ASP A 316 32.62 0.45 -22.88
C ASP A 316 31.48 -0.55 -23.12
N ALA A 317 31.80 -1.80 -23.49
CA ALA A 317 30.81 -2.86 -23.70
C ALA A 317 30.00 -3.16 -22.42
N VAL A 318 30.69 -3.34 -21.29
CA VAL A 318 30.04 -3.56 -19.99
C VAL A 318 29.13 -2.39 -19.62
N THR A 319 29.65 -1.16 -19.71
CA THR A 319 28.90 0.06 -19.37
C THR A 319 27.63 0.21 -20.22
N MET A 320 27.70 -0.09 -21.52
CA MET A 320 26.52 -0.02 -22.40
C MET A 320 25.44 -1.05 -22.04
N ILE A 321 25.84 -2.26 -21.62
CA ILE A 321 24.90 -3.29 -21.17
C ILE A 321 24.20 -2.84 -19.88
N GLU A 322 24.96 -2.30 -18.93
CA GLU A 322 24.43 -1.80 -17.66
C GLU A 322 23.43 -0.67 -17.84
N TYR A 323 23.69 0.27 -18.76
CA TYR A 323 22.74 1.33 -19.09
C TYR A 323 21.46 0.78 -19.74
N GLY A 324 21.57 -0.25 -20.59
CA GLY A 324 20.41 -0.90 -21.19
C GLY A 324 19.49 -1.57 -20.16
N PHE A 325 20.07 -2.16 -19.11
CA PHE A 325 19.30 -2.80 -18.03
C PHE A 325 18.90 -1.85 -16.89
N GLY A 326 19.35 -0.60 -16.92
CA GLY A 326 19.10 0.35 -15.83
C GLY A 326 19.68 -0.11 -14.48
N MET A 327 20.85 -0.75 -14.51
CA MET A 327 21.48 -1.30 -13.30
C MET A 327 21.82 -0.21 -12.27
N GLY A 328 21.68 -0.57 -11.00
CA GLY A 328 21.86 0.34 -9.85
C GLY A 328 23.17 0.10 -9.11
N LEU A 329 23.06 -0.38 -7.86
CA LEU A 329 24.20 -0.63 -6.98
C LEU A 329 25.04 -1.85 -7.40
N ASP A 330 24.37 -2.95 -7.75
CA ASP A 330 25.03 -4.18 -8.19
C ASP A 330 25.17 -4.15 -9.71
N ARG A 331 26.42 -4.27 -10.16
CA ARG A 331 26.86 -4.02 -11.53
C ARG A 331 27.43 -5.30 -12.13
N ILE A 332 27.76 -5.26 -13.41
CA ILE A 332 28.28 -6.44 -14.10
C ILE A 332 29.69 -6.73 -13.60
N ASN A 333 29.89 -7.94 -13.08
CA ASN A 333 31.22 -8.50 -12.89
C ASN A 333 31.66 -9.21 -14.18
N PRO A 334 32.67 -8.70 -14.92
CA PRO A 334 33.12 -9.28 -16.19
C PRO A 334 33.77 -10.65 -16.07
N GLU A 335 34.11 -11.11 -14.86
CA GLU A 335 34.65 -12.44 -14.61
C GLU A 335 33.58 -13.53 -14.54
N GLU A 336 32.32 -13.14 -14.28
CA GLU A 336 31.22 -14.09 -14.21
C GLU A 336 30.87 -14.61 -15.61
N GLU A 337 30.82 -15.93 -15.73
CA GLU A 337 30.59 -16.62 -17.01
C GLU A 337 29.29 -16.18 -17.70
N ARG A 338 28.22 -15.93 -16.92
CA ARG A 338 26.91 -15.49 -17.43
C ARG A 338 26.94 -14.23 -18.29
N TRP A 339 27.94 -13.35 -18.08
CA TRP A 339 28.06 -12.10 -18.83
C TRP A 339 28.99 -12.19 -20.03
N ARG A 340 29.78 -13.27 -20.14
CA ARG A 340 30.88 -13.37 -21.09
C ARG A 340 30.42 -13.19 -22.54
N ASP A 341 29.43 -13.96 -22.96
CA ASP A 341 28.93 -13.94 -24.33
C ASP A 341 28.28 -12.61 -24.69
N GLU A 342 27.55 -12.02 -23.75
CA GLU A 342 26.90 -10.73 -23.94
C GLU A 342 27.91 -9.59 -24.08
N ILE A 343 28.95 -9.57 -23.24
CA ILE A 343 30.02 -8.57 -23.35
C ILE A 343 30.79 -8.75 -24.66
N VAL A 344 31.09 -9.98 -25.08
CA VAL A 344 31.77 -10.25 -26.36
C VAL A 344 30.93 -9.81 -27.55
N ARG A 345 29.62 -10.10 -27.54
CA ARG A 345 28.68 -9.64 -28.57
C ARG A 345 28.66 -8.12 -28.65
N LYS A 346 28.46 -7.43 -27.51
CA LYS A 346 28.43 -5.97 -27.46
C LYS A 346 29.76 -5.35 -27.91
N ARG A 347 30.88 -5.96 -27.56
CA ARG A 347 32.21 -5.55 -28.03
C ARG A 347 32.32 -5.60 -29.56
N ASN A 348 31.84 -6.67 -30.19
CA ASN A 348 31.86 -6.81 -31.65
C ASN A 348 30.96 -5.76 -32.32
N GLU A 349 29.79 -5.46 -31.74
CA GLU A 349 28.92 -4.37 -32.20
C GLU A 349 29.63 -3.01 -32.15
N ILE A 350 30.34 -2.70 -31.06
CA ILE A 350 31.11 -1.46 -30.93
C ILE A 350 32.21 -1.37 -31.99
N ILE A 351 32.93 -2.47 -32.24
CA ILE A 351 33.97 -2.51 -33.28
C ILE A 351 33.36 -2.26 -34.67
N ALA A 352 32.26 -2.96 -34.99
CA ALA A 352 31.57 -2.82 -36.26
C ALA A 352 31.09 -1.37 -36.47
N PHE A 353 30.46 -0.78 -35.45
CA PHE A 353 30.01 0.61 -35.48
C PHE A 353 31.18 1.59 -35.69
N ARG A 354 32.27 1.48 -34.90
CA ARG A 354 33.45 2.36 -35.04
C ARG A 354 34.12 2.21 -36.41
N SER A 355 34.17 1.00 -36.96
CA SER A 355 34.70 0.73 -38.31
C SER A 355 33.85 1.40 -39.38
N LEU A 356 32.52 1.30 -39.30
CA LEU A 356 31.58 1.96 -40.21
C LEU A 356 31.68 3.49 -40.14
N GLU A 357 31.73 4.06 -38.93
CA GLU A 357 31.91 5.50 -38.73
C GLU A 357 33.25 6.00 -39.28
N THR A 358 34.33 5.23 -39.10
CA THR A 358 35.64 5.57 -39.69
C THR A 358 35.58 5.56 -41.21
N ARG A 359 34.91 4.57 -41.83
CA ARG A 359 34.69 4.54 -43.28
C ARG A 359 33.85 5.73 -43.76
N ARG A 360 32.77 6.07 -43.05
CA ARG A 360 31.94 7.24 -43.36
C ARG A 360 32.74 8.53 -43.32
N ARG A 361 33.56 8.75 -42.30
CA ARG A 361 34.42 9.94 -42.19
C ARG A 361 35.47 10.01 -43.31
N LYS A 362 36.04 8.88 -43.71
CA LYS A 362 37.00 8.82 -44.82
C LYS A 362 36.36 8.99 -46.21
N LEU A 363 35.06 8.73 -46.33
CA LEU A 363 34.28 8.90 -47.56
C LEU A 363 33.52 10.23 -47.57
N ALA A 364 33.55 10.99 -46.48
CA ALA A 364 33.03 12.34 -46.46
C ALA A 364 33.91 13.21 -47.37
N PRO A 365 33.33 13.98 -48.29
CA PRO A 365 34.09 14.91 -49.12
C PRO A 365 34.85 15.88 -48.20
N GLU A 366 36.11 16.18 -48.54
CA GLU A 366 36.83 17.28 -47.88
C GLU A 366 36.01 18.56 -48.09
N GLU A 367 35.58 19.20 -47.01
CA GLU A 367 35.01 20.54 -47.08
C GLU A 367 36.12 21.44 -47.62
N VAL A 368 35.97 21.84 -48.89
CA VAL A 368 36.80 22.87 -49.51
C VAL A 368 36.33 24.20 -48.91
N GLU A 369 37.17 24.80 -48.06
CA GLU A 369 36.99 26.18 -47.57
C GLU A 369 36.95 27.21 -48.71
#